data_AF-A0A3D1BHY6-F1
#
_entry.id   AF-A0A3D1BHY6-F1
#
_cell.length_a   1.000
_cell.length_b   1.000
_cell.length_c   1.000
_cell.angle_alpha   90.00
_cell.angle_beta   90.00
_cell.angle_gamma   90.00
#
_symmetry.space_group_name_H-M   'P 1'
#
loop_
_entity.id
_entity.type
_entity.pdbx_description
1 polymer ?
#
loop_
_entity_poly.entity_id
_entity_poly.type
_entity_poly.pdbx_seq_one_letter_code
_entity_poly.pdbx_strand_id
1 'polypeptide(L)'
;MKKMFPLILAMLACQMHAQTPCDVFDHNGDGVVGANTWLYVLGSYGTEGGEPDVDGSGTVDLPDLLSFMPQFGTQCPGTWLPMSSGHVLGVGLMEVAVHDNTLAGLGGDLPAGAVTYRLYAVLSEPSDRVLAIYGDNDRPLQLNTVGEFYGFGGTTGTTLLSDYQPLFDGVFPANAYSTWFSAGIESEWLSDWSVSTGMQYVDGTGQGLQAEGPGQIAMNDAVGGAIWGQDVMLGDWPDHSGLSLLGQFTVTDPSEFEGTVNVLVLTEGGTSLEMAEGLTFHNGSLLVTGCTDESSYTYNPDATVSGAEDCLYAGDYNGDGVFTVDDFLQLLSQYGCQGCPEGDFDGDGAVTVSDVLAFLGLLGG
;
A
#
# COMPACT_ATOMS: atom_id res chain seq x y z
N MET A 1 10.99 -70.59 -39.37
CA MET A 1 9.72 -70.05 -38.86
C MET A 1 9.85 -69.79 -37.36
N LYS A 2 10.20 -68.57 -36.96
CA LYS A 2 10.15 -68.11 -35.56
C LYS A 2 9.26 -66.87 -35.52
N LYS A 3 8.23 -66.93 -34.69
CA LYS A 3 7.11 -65.99 -34.62
C LYS A 3 7.57 -64.61 -34.14
N MET A 4 7.14 -63.58 -34.85
CA MET A 4 7.25 -62.17 -34.46
C MET A 4 6.15 -61.87 -33.44
N PHE A 5 6.51 -61.39 -32.26
CA PHE A 5 5.57 -60.83 -31.27
C PHE A 5 5.72 -59.30 -31.35
N PRO A 6 4.63 -58.52 -31.52
CA PRO A 6 4.74 -57.07 -31.47
C PRO A 6 4.87 -56.64 -30.01
N LEU A 7 5.96 -55.94 -29.71
CA LEU A 7 6.13 -55.21 -28.46
C LEU A 7 5.21 -53.97 -28.54
N ILE A 8 4.10 -54.00 -27.78
CA ILE A 8 3.25 -52.83 -27.60
C ILE A 8 4.04 -51.87 -26.69
N LEU A 9 4.61 -50.82 -27.30
CA LEU A 9 5.14 -49.69 -26.58
C LEU A 9 3.94 -48.85 -26.11
N ALA A 10 3.47 -49.10 -24.90
CA ALA A 10 2.56 -48.19 -24.22
C ALA A 10 3.30 -46.87 -24.01
N MET A 11 2.98 -45.85 -24.81
CA MET A 11 3.33 -44.49 -24.48
C MET A 11 2.57 -44.14 -23.21
N LEU A 12 3.25 -44.21 -22.07
CA LEU A 12 2.83 -43.49 -20.88
C LEU A 12 3.00 -42.01 -21.24
N ALA A 13 1.92 -41.37 -21.69
CA ALA A 13 1.83 -39.92 -21.58
C ALA A 13 1.87 -39.64 -20.08
N CYS A 14 3.02 -39.20 -19.58
CA CYS A 14 3.09 -38.59 -18.27
C CYS A 14 2.18 -37.36 -18.37
N GLN A 15 0.94 -37.45 -17.91
CA GLN A 15 0.14 -36.28 -17.64
C GLN A 15 0.89 -35.55 -16.54
N MET A 16 1.71 -34.56 -16.92
CA MET A 16 2.12 -33.51 -16.00
C MET A 16 0.81 -32.91 -15.51
N HIS A 17 0.35 -33.35 -14.34
CA HIS A 17 -0.70 -32.65 -13.63
C HIS A 17 -0.12 -31.27 -13.35
N ALA A 18 -0.78 -30.22 -13.86
CA ALA A 18 -0.43 -28.86 -13.47
C ALA A 18 -0.40 -28.80 -11.94
N GLN A 19 0.64 -28.16 -11.38
CA GLN A 19 0.77 -28.01 -9.92
C GLN A 19 -0.03 -26.79 -9.48
N THR A 20 -0.75 -26.87 -8.36
CA THR A 20 -1.50 -25.73 -7.80
C THR A 20 -0.56 -24.57 -7.48
N PRO A 21 -0.84 -23.34 -7.94
CA PRO A 21 -2.12 -22.83 -8.45
C PRO A 21 -2.32 -22.87 -9.99
N CYS A 22 -1.36 -23.42 -10.74
CA CYS A 22 -1.38 -23.36 -12.20
C CYS A 22 -2.53 -24.16 -12.84
N ASP A 23 -3.03 -25.21 -12.20
CA ASP A 23 -4.22 -25.91 -12.68
C ASP A 23 -5.48 -25.04 -12.67
N VAL A 24 -5.52 -24.02 -11.82
CA VAL A 24 -6.64 -23.07 -11.70
C VAL A 24 -6.40 -21.81 -12.54
N PHE A 25 -5.21 -21.22 -12.47
CA PHE A 25 -4.93 -19.92 -13.08
C PHE A 25 -4.25 -19.97 -14.45
N ASP A 26 -3.52 -21.03 -14.82
CA ASP A 26 -2.97 -21.18 -16.18
C ASP A 26 -4.03 -21.81 -17.11
N HIS A 27 -5.15 -21.11 -17.29
CA HIS A 27 -6.35 -21.62 -17.97
C HIS A 27 -6.12 -21.93 -19.46
N ASN A 28 -5.17 -21.25 -20.11
CA ASN A 28 -4.82 -21.46 -21.52
C ASN A 28 -3.57 -22.36 -21.70
N GLY A 29 -2.93 -22.78 -20.61
CA GLY A 29 -1.80 -23.70 -20.60
C GLY A 29 -0.55 -23.14 -21.26
N ASP A 30 -0.34 -21.82 -21.20
CA ASP A 30 0.85 -21.17 -21.77
C ASP A 30 2.04 -21.18 -20.79
N GLY A 31 1.83 -21.67 -19.57
CA GLY A 31 2.84 -21.81 -18.54
C GLY A 31 3.09 -20.53 -17.75
N VAL A 32 2.25 -19.49 -17.90
CA VAL A 32 2.40 -18.21 -17.20
C VAL A 32 1.03 -17.72 -16.72
N VAL A 33 0.97 -17.28 -15.46
CA VAL A 33 -0.21 -16.60 -14.93
C VAL A 33 -0.14 -15.13 -15.34
N GLY A 34 -0.60 -14.83 -16.56
CA GLY A 34 -0.43 -13.53 -17.21
C GLY A 34 -1.69 -12.68 -17.35
N ALA A 35 -1.58 -11.59 -18.13
CA ALA A 35 -2.68 -10.68 -18.44
C ALA A 35 -3.90 -11.37 -19.08
N ASN A 36 -3.67 -12.43 -19.86
CA ASN A 36 -4.69 -13.33 -20.38
C ASN A 36 -5.54 -13.96 -19.26
N THR A 37 -4.91 -14.49 -18.21
CA THR A 37 -5.63 -15.01 -17.04
C THR A 37 -6.32 -13.90 -16.27
N TRP A 38 -5.67 -12.74 -16.14
CA TRP A 38 -6.28 -11.59 -15.47
C TRP A 38 -7.58 -11.13 -16.12
N LEU A 39 -7.61 -11.07 -17.46
CA LEU A 39 -8.83 -10.79 -18.22
C LEU A 39 -9.91 -11.88 -18.04
N TYR A 40 -9.50 -13.12 -17.83
CA TYR A 40 -10.42 -14.23 -17.58
C TYR A 40 -11.08 -14.11 -16.20
N VAL A 41 -10.29 -13.88 -15.14
CA VAL A 41 -10.78 -13.67 -13.77
C VAL A 41 -11.73 -12.48 -13.72
N LEU A 42 -11.30 -11.31 -14.21
CA LEU A 42 -12.14 -10.10 -14.21
C LEU A 42 -13.37 -10.22 -15.12
N GLY A 43 -13.26 -10.97 -16.23
CA GLY A 43 -14.37 -11.19 -17.15
C GLY A 43 -15.51 -12.05 -16.56
N SER A 44 -15.20 -12.85 -15.54
CA SER A 44 -16.16 -13.72 -14.84
C SER A 44 -16.57 -13.19 -13.46
N TYR A 45 -16.00 -12.07 -12.99
CA TYR A 45 -16.27 -11.54 -11.66
C TYR A 45 -17.76 -11.22 -11.44
N GLY A 46 -18.29 -11.61 -10.29
CA GLY A 46 -19.72 -11.50 -9.93
C GLY A 46 -20.64 -12.50 -10.64
N THR A 47 -20.11 -13.54 -11.30
CA THR A 47 -20.94 -14.53 -12.01
C THR A 47 -21.10 -15.83 -11.22
N GLU A 48 -22.35 -16.30 -11.09
CA GLU A 48 -22.69 -17.60 -10.50
C GLU A 48 -22.28 -18.74 -11.44
N GLY A 49 -21.52 -19.72 -10.93
CA GLY A 49 -20.96 -20.83 -11.69
C GLY A 49 -19.89 -20.41 -12.71
N GLY A 50 -19.33 -19.21 -12.55
CA GLY A 50 -18.16 -18.76 -13.30
C GLY A 50 -16.87 -19.44 -12.81
N GLU A 51 -15.78 -19.14 -13.51
CA GLU A 51 -14.44 -19.65 -13.17
C GLU A 51 -13.42 -18.49 -13.31
N PRO A 52 -12.35 -18.47 -12.48
CA PRO A 52 -12.03 -19.46 -11.46
C PRO A 52 -12.78 -19.23 -10.14
N ASP A 53 -13.42 -20.29 -9.63
CA ASP A 53 -14.05 -20.36 -8.29
C ASP A 53 -13.14 -21.20 -7.37
N VAL A 54 -12.16 -20.52 -6.79
CA VAL A 54 -11.04 -21.10 -6.04
C VAL A 54 -11.49 -21.60 -4.68
N ASP A 55 -12.39 -20.87 -4.01
CA ASP A 55 -12.89 -21.21 -2.69
C ASP A 55 -14.14 -22.13 -2.72
N GLY A 56 -14.74 -22.32 -3.90
CA GLY A 56 -15.87 -23.20 -4.13
C GLY A 56 -17.19 -22.63 -3.62
N SER A 57 -17.29 -21.29 -3.49
CA SER A 57 -18.49 -20.58 -3.08
C SER A 57 -19.63 -20.71 -4.11
N GLY A 58 -19.29 -21.04 -5.36
CA GLY A 58 -20.21 -21.09 -6.49
C GLY A 58 -20.38 -19.76 -7.23
N THR A 59 -19.66 -18.71 -6.83
CA THR A 59 -19.67 -17.39 -7.48
C THR A 59 -18.23 -16.90 -7.59
N VAL A 60 -17.84 -16.31 -8.71
CA VAL A 60 -16.52 -15.66 -8.80
C VAL A 60 -16.58 -14.35 -8.04
N ASP A 61 -15.97 -14.28 -6.87
CA ASP A 61 -16.09 -13.13 -5.96
C ASP A 61 -14.74 -12.73 -5.31
N LEU A 62 -14.78 -11.87 -4.29
CA LEU A 62 -13.59 -11.29 -3.69
C LEU A 62 -12.54 -12.33 -3.22
N PRO A 63 -12.88 -13.37 -2.43
CA PRO A 63 -11.98 -14.49 -2.15
C PRO A 63 -11.18 -15.02 -3.35
N ASP A 64 -11.85 -15.22 -4.50
CA ASP A 64 -11.19 -15.71 -5.72
C ASP A 64 -10.19 -14.70 -6.27
N LEU A 65 -10.60 -13.43 -6.34
CA LEU A 65 -9.73 -12.35 -6.80
C LEU A 65 -8.49 -12.22 -5.90
N LEU A 66 -8.66 -12.17 -4.58
CA LEU A 66 -7.55 -12.04 -3.64
C LEU A 66 -6.58 -13.23 -3.70
N SER A 67 -7.08 -14.44 -4.00
CA SER A 67 -6.21 -15.60 -4.22
C SER A 67 -5.41 -15.49 -5.52
N PHE A 68 -5.97 -14.86 -6.55
CA PHE A 68 -5.32 -14.69 -7.84
C PHE A 68 -4.25 -13.58 -7.84
N MET A 69 -4.49 -12.46 -7.14
CA MET A 69 -3.60 -11.28 -7.14
C MET A 69 -2.11 -11.63 -6.93
N PRO A 70 -1.72 -12.42 -5.91
CA PRO A 70 -0.31 -12.76 -5.66
C PRO A 70 0.30 -13.71 -6.71
N GLN A 71 -0.52 -14.32 -7.56
CA GLN A 71 -0.05 -15.28 -8.57
C GLN A 71 0.24 -14.60 -9.92
N PHE A 72 -0.16 -13.35 -10.12
CA PHE A 72 0.08 -12.66 -11.38
C PHE A 72 1.58 -12.51 -11.68
N GLY A 73 1.96 -12.75 -12.94
CA GLY A 73 3.34 -12.71 -13.40
C GLY A 73 4.17 -13.96 -13.05
N THR A 74 3.62 -14.93 -12.29
CA THR A 74 4.36 -16.14 -11.92
C THR A 74 4.46 -17.14 -13.08
N GLN A 75 5.57 -17.90 -13.11
CA GLN A 75 5.78 -19.00 -14.05
C GLN A 75 5.26 -20.31 -13.48
N CYS A 76 4.79 -21.18 -14.37
CA CYS A 76 4.35 -22.53 -14.02
C CYS A 76 5.46 -23.58 -14.25
N PRO A 77 5.62 -24.56 -13.33
CA PRO A 77 4.83 -24.77 -12.12
C PRO A 77 5.16 -23.77 -10.99
N GLY A 78 4.11 -23.25 -10.34
CA GLY A 78 4.20 -22.35 -9.19
C GLY A 78 3.66 -22.98 -7.90
N THR A 79 3.73 -22.25 -6.79
CA THR A 79 3.18 -22.64 -5.49
C THR A 79 2.48 -21.45 -4.84
N TRP A 80 1.42 -21.70 -4.08
CA TRP A 80 0.77 -20.69 -3.25
C TRP A 80 1.78 -20.06 -2.27
N LEU A 81 1.70 -18.73 -2.13
CA LEU A 81 2.45 -18.04 -1.08
C LEU A 81 1.84 -18.41 0.29
N PRO A 82 2.67 -18.71 1.31
CA PRO A 82 2.20 -18.93 2.66
C PRO A 82 1.65 -17.65 3.29
N MET A 83 0.76 -17.81 4.27
CA MET A 83 0.28 -16.69 5.08
C MET A 83 1.29 -16.35 6.21
N SER A 84 1.45 -15.05 6.46
CA SER A 84 2.20 -14.46 7.57
C SER A 84 1.25 -13.66 8.48
N SER A 85 1.77 -13.07 9.55
CA SER A 85 1.02 -12.20 10.45
C SER A 85 1.95 -11.26 11.22
N GLY A 86 1.47 -10.06 11.56
CA GLY A 86 2.20 -9.09 12.39
C GLY A 86 2.98 -8.06 11.59
N HIS A 87 2.86 -8.09 10.27
CA HIS A 87 3.41 -7.09 9.36
C HIS A 87 2.50 -5.87 9.24
N VAL A 88 1.18 -6.03 9.37
CA VAL A 88 0.24 -4.90 9.39
C VAL A 88 -0.03 -4.49 10.84
N LEU A 89 0.54 -3.37 11.25
CA LEU A 89 0.42 -2.84 12.61
C LEU A 89 -0.89 -2.08 12.84
N GLY A 90 -1.49 -1.56 11.76
CA GLY A 90 -2.76 -0.85 11.78
C GLY A 90 -2.93 0.08 10.60
N VAL A 91 -3.88 1.01 10.72
CA VAL A 91 -4.08 2.11 9.79
C VAL A 91 -4.24 3.42 10.55
N GLY A 92 -3.97 4.54 9.91
CA GLY A 92 -4.21 5.83 10.53
C GLY A 92 -4.19 7.00 9.55
N LEU A 93 -4.78 8.11 10.01
CA LEU A 93 -4.92 9.33 9.22
C LEU A 93 -3.80 10.31 9.52
N MET A 94 -3.21 10.90 8.48
CA MET A 94 -2.39 12.11 8.59
C MET A 94 -3.17 13.29 8.05
N GLU A 95 -3.16 14.41 8.76
CA GLU A 95 -3.71 15.66 8.25
C GLU A 95 -2.74 16.28 7.23
N VAL A 96 -3.24 16.59 6.04
CA VAL A 96 -2.47 17.21 4.95
C VAL A 96 -2.73 18.71 4.89
N ALA A 97 -3.99 19.13 5.01
CA ALA A 97 -4.37 20.53 4.89
C ALA A 97 -5.70 20.83 5.58
N VAL A 98 -5.75 21.98 6.28
CA VAL A 98 -6.98 22.63 6.73
C VAL A 98 -7.28 23.79 5.79
N HIS A 99 -8.48 23.82 5.22
CA HIS A 99 -8.86 24.80 4.20
C HIS A 99 -9.48 26.04 4.83
N ASP A 100 -8.68 27.06 5.11
CA ASP A 100 -9.17 28.31 5.72
C ASP A 100 -10.09 29.14 4.79
N ASN A 101 -10.00 28.91 3.49
CA ASN A 101 -10.75 29.64 2.47
C ASN A 101 -11.41 28.68 1.50
N THR A 102 -12.52 29.11 0.90
CA THR A 102 -13.13 28.38 -0.20
C THR A 102 -12.17 28.36 -1.40
N LEU A 103 -11.89 27.17 -1.92
CA LEU A 103 -11.06 26.97 -3.11
C LEU A 103 -11.92 26.65 -4.32
N ALA A 104 -11.62 27.27 -5.46
CA ALA A 104 -12.33 27.00 -6.70
C ALA A 104 -11.97 25.60 -7.23
N GLY A 105 -12.99 24.82 -7.59
CA GLY A 105 -12.82 23.45 -8.05
C GLY A 105 -13.50 23.12 -9.37
N LEU A 106 -13.18 21.94 -9.91
CA LEU A 106 -13.78 21.43 -11.13
C LEU A 106 -15.14 20.79 -10.79
N GLY A 107 -16.23 21.47 -11.10
CA GLY A 107 -17.59 20.97 -10.84
C GLY A 107 -18.16 21.32 -9.46
N GLY A 108 -17.37 21.85 -8.54
CA GLY A 108 -17.80 22.40 -7.25
C GLY A 108 -16.64 23.05 -6.51
N ASP A 109 -16.94 24.03 -5.64
CA ASP A 109 -15.93 24.67 -4.80
C ASP A 109 -15.70 23.83 -3.53
N LEU A 110 -14.45 23.74 -3.07
CA LEU A 110 -14.12 23.16 -1.78
C LEU A 110 -14.37 24.22 -0.69
N PRO A 111 -15.29 24.02 0.26
CA PRO A 111 -15.64 25.04 1.25
C PRO A 111 -14.53 25.27 2.27
N ALA A 112 -14.50 26.48 2.83
CA ALA A 112 -13.69 26.77 4.01
C ALA A 112 -14.13 25.90 5.21
N GLY A 113 -13.18 25.45 6.02
CA GLY A 113 -13.39 24.52 7.13
C GLY A 113 -13.29 23.04 6.75
N ALA A 114 -13.17 22.72 5.45
CA ALA A 114 -12.86 21.36 5.03
C ALA A 114 -11.44 20.95 5.46
N VAL A 115 -11.20 19.64 5.60
CA VAL A 115 -9.88 19.08 5.94
C VAL A 115 -9.55 17.94 5.00
N THR A 116 -8.31 17.92 4.51
CA THR A 116 -7.76 16.85 3.70
C THR A 116 -6.88 15.96 4.56
N TYR A 117 -7.15 14.65 4.52
CA TYR A 117 -6.37 13.62 5.17
C TYR A 117 -5.76 12.66 4.16
N ARG A 118 -4.66 12.02 4.53
CA ARG A 118 -4.15 10.81 3.89
C ARG A 118 -4.28 9.63 4.83
N LEU A 119 -4.83 8.53 4.35
CA LEU A 119 -4.93 7.29 5.11
C LEU A 119 -3.73 6.41 4.76
N TYR A 120 -3.06 5.88 5.77
CA TYR A 120 -1.90 5.00 5.61
C TYR A 120 -2.14 3.65 6.28
N ALA A 121 -1.61 2.59 5.67
CA ALA A 121 -1.30 1.35 6.39
C ALA A 121 0.05 1.53 7.08
N VAL A 122 0.11 1.16 8.35
CA VAL A 122 1.34 1.12 9.14
C VAL A 122 1.88 -0.30 9.07
N LEU A 123 3.05 -0.45 8.46
CA LEU A 123 3.69 -1.72 8.17
C LEU A 123 4.96 -1.87 9.02
N SER A 124 5.26 -3.10 9.43
CA SER A 124 6.40 -3.39 10.29
C SER A 124 7.74 -3.31 9.55
N GLU A 125 7.75 -3.63 8.26
CA GLU A 125 8.96 -3.63 7.44
C GLU A 125 8.79 -2.68 6.25
N PRO A 126 9.80 -1.85 5.94
CA PRO A 126 9.87 -1.03 4.71
C PRO A 126 9.71 -1.81 3.39
N SER A 127 9.93 -3.13 3.43
CA SER A 127 9.86 -4.04 2.29
C SER A 127 8.48 -4.70 2.10
N ASP A 128 7.56 -4.55 3.05
CA ASP A 128 6.18 -5.03 2.92
C ASP A 128 5.44 -4.22 1.84
N ARG A 129 4.40 -4.76 1.20
CA ARG A 129 3.72 -4.06 0.09
C ARG A 129 2.22 -4.29 0.12
N VAL A 130 1.43 -3.22 0.10
CA VAL A 130 -0.03 -3.34 -0.06
C VAL A 130 -0.35 -3.77 -1.50
N LEU A 131 -0.87 -4.99 -1.66
CA LEU A 131 -1.36 -5.52 -2.94
C LEU A 131 -2.77 -5.02 -3.26
N ALA A 132 -3.63 -4.91 -2.24
CA ALA A 132 -5.03 -4.59 -2.41
C ALA A 132 -5.60 -3.85 -1.20
N ILE A 133 -6.54 -2.95 -1.45
CA ILE A 133 -7.56 -2.53 -0.49
C ILE A 133 -8.85 -3.23 -0.88
N TYR A 134 -9.57 -3.84 0.05
CA TYR A 134 -10.73 -4.67 -0.31
C TYR A 134 -11.88 -4.62 0.70
N GLY A 135 -13.07 -5.06 0.26
CA GLY A 135 -14.21 -5.24 1.13
C GLY A 135 -15.31 -6.13 0.52
N ASP A 136 -16.03 -6.83 1.38
CA ASP A 136 -17.20 -7.66 1.04
C ASP A 136 -18.24 -7.58 2.19
N ASN A 137 -19.30 -8.36 2.10
CA ASN A 137 -20.37 -8.40 3.09
C ASN A 137 -19.92 -8.89 4.49
N ASP A 138 -18.90 -9.73 4.56
CA ASP A 138 -18.35 -10.30 5.79
C ASP A 138 -17.22 -9.45 6.37
N ARG A 139 -16.52 -8.72 5.50
CA ARG A 139 -15.34 -7.89 5.74
C ARG A 139 -15.56 -6.51 5.10
N PRO A 140 -16.47 -5.69 5.64
CA PRO A 140 -16.84 -4.47 4.94
C PRO A 140 -15.70 -3.45 4.94
N LEU A 141 -15.50 -2.81 3.80
CA LEU A 141 -14.78 -1.54 3.72
C LEU A 141 -15.80 -0.41 3.81
N GLN A 142 -15.62 0.51 4.75
CA GLN A 142 -16.52 1.64 4.98
C GLN A 142 -15.74 2.86 5.45
N LEU A 143 -15.96 4.00 4.81
CA LEU A 143 -15.47 5.31 5.22
C LEU A 143 -16.68 6.23 5.38
N ASN A 144 -16.81 6.87 6.54
CA ASN A 144 -17.96 7.68 6.91
C ASN A 144 -17.54 9.07 7.37
N THR A 145 -18.26 10.09 6.93
CA THR A 145 -18.16 11.46 7.41
C THR A 145 -19.54 12.09 7.55
N VAL A 146 -19.67 13.10 8.42
CA VAL A 146 -20.90 13.88 8.59
C VAL A 146 -21.22 14.71 7.34
N GLY A 147 -20.19 15.18 6.63
CA GLY A 147 -20.30 16.02 5.45
C GLY A 147 -20.29 15.21 4.16
N GLU A 148 -19.50 15.68 3.20
CA GLU A 148 -19.30 15.03 1.91
C GLU A 148 -17.80 14.78 1.66
N PHE A 149 -17.49 13.75 0.86
CA PHE A 149 -16.16 13.57 0.30
C PHE A 149 -16.01 14.42 -0.96
N TYR A 150 -15.16 15.44 -0.91
CA TYR A 150 -14.96 16.35 -2.04
C TYR A 150 -14.38 15.59 -3.24
N GLY A 151 -15.02 15.75 -4.41
CA GLY A 151 -14.61 15.08 -5.65
C GLY A 151 -15.08 13.63 -5.78
N PHE A 152 -15.90 13.12 -4.86
CA PHE A 152 -16.38 11.74 -4.87
C PHE A 152 -17.92 11.68 -4.80
N GLY A 153 -18.56 10.61 -5.30
CA GLY A 153 -19.96 10.31 -4.99
C GLY A 153 -21.07 11.18 -5.63
N GLY A 154 -20.78 12.00 -6.65
CA GLY A 154 -21.81 12.75 -7.39
C GLY A 154 -21.39 14.13 -7.92
N THR A 155 -20.25 14.65 -7.49
CA THR A 155 -19.56 15.76 -8.15
C THR A 155 -18.60 15.25 -9.21
N THR A 156 -18.25 16.06 -10.22
CA THR A 156 -17.15 15.72 -11.14
C THR A 156 -15.86 15.63 -10.33
N GLY A 157 -15.24 14.45 -10.25
CA GLY A 157 -14.00 14.24 -9.52
C GLY A 157 -13.43 12.83 -9.71
N THR A 158 -12.40 12.52 -8.92
CA THR A 158 -11.54 11.34 -9.06
C THR A 158 -12.02 10.20 -8.16
N THR A 159 -12.03 8.97 -8.65
CA THR A 159 -12.30 7.79 -7.82
C THR A 159 -10.99 7.13 -7.40
N LEU A 160 -10.02 7.10 -8.32
CA LEU A 160 -8.70 6.53 -8.12
C LEU A 160 -7.62 7.59 -8.34
N LEU A 161 -6.44 7.39 -7.75
CA LEU A 161 -5.29 8.28 -7.96
C LEU A 161 -4.93 8.40 -9.45
N SER A 162 -5.13 7.34 -10.24
CA SER A 162 -4.88 7.36 -11.70
C SER A 162 -5.79 8.32 -12.47
N ASP A 163 -6.94 8.69 -11.90
CA ASP A 163 -7.86 9.66 -12.52
C ASP A 163 -7.45 11.10 -12.24
N TYR A 164 -6.60 11.33 -11.23
CA TYR A 164 -6.13 12.66 -10.85
C TYR A 164 -5.25 13.28 -11.93
N GLN A 165 -5.56 14.54 -12.28
CA GLN A 165 -4.88 15.29 -13.33
C GLN A 165 -4.23 16.54 -12.72
N PRO A 166 -2.93 16.52 -12.38
CA PRO A 166 -2.24 17.64 -11.74
C PRO A 166 -2.28 18.95 -12.56
N LEU A 167 -2.46 18.85 -13.88
CA LEU A 167 -2.52 20.02 -14.77
C LEU A 167 -3.65 21.00 -14.39
N PHE A 168 -4.71 20.54 -13.72
CA PHE A 168 -5.83 21.39 -13.33
C PHE A 168 -5.58 22.23 -12.07
N ASP A 169 -4.58 21.91 -11.25
CA ASP A 169 -4.35 22.57 -9.96
C ASP A 169 -4.09 24.08 -10.10
N GLY A 170 -3.41 24.48 -11.18
CA GLY A 170 -3.10 25.89 -11.42
C GLY A 170 -4.32 26.75 -11.78
N VAL A 171 -5.43 26.13 -12.21
CA VAL A 171 -6.68 26.80 -12.61
C VAL A 171 -7.79 26.57 -11.58
N PHE A 172 -7.83 25.38 -11.00
CA PHE A 172 -8.79 24.93 -9.99
C PHE A 172 -8.01 24.42 -8.77
N PRO A 173 -7.63 25.30 -7.83
CA PRO A 173 -6.80 24.92 -6.67
C PRO A 173 -7.38 23.79 -5.82
N ALA A 174 -8.71 23.64 -5.79
CA ALA A 174 -9.35 22.55 -5.06
C ALA A 174 -9.05 21.15 -5.66
N ASN A 175 -8.63 21.07 -6.93
CA ASN A 175 -8.33 19.80 -7.61
C ASN A 175 -7.24 18.99 -6.89
N ALA A 176 -6.23 19.65 -6.32
CA ALA A 176 -5.15 19.02 -5.57
C ALA A 176 -5.63 18.26 -4.31
N TYR A 177 -6.83 18.60 -3.84
CA TYR A 177 -7.46 18.04 -2.65
C TYR A 177 -8.65 17.15 -3.00
N SER A 178 -8.73 16.64 -4.23
CA SER A 178 -9.74 15.65 -4.59
C SER A 178 -9.56 14.37 -3.76
N THR A 179 -10.66 13.72 -3.46
CA THR A 179 -10.65 12.40 -2.81
C THR A 179 -10.28 11.33 -3.83
N TRP A 180 -9.44 10.36 -3.45
CA TRP A 180 -9.05 9.22 -4.27
C TRP A 180 -8.45 8.11 -3.42
N PHE A 181 -8.60 6.88 -3.87
CA PHE A 181 -7.86 5.74 -3.31
C PHE A 181 -6.47 5.61 -3.93
N SER A 182 -5.55 5.05 -3.14
CA SER A 182 -4.24 4.55 -3.59
C SER A 182 -3.99 3.18 -2.96
N ALA A 183 -3.35 2.24 -3.65
CA ALA A 183 -3.00 0.94 -3.08
C ALA A 183 -1.48 0.86 -2.88
N GLY A 184 -0.94 1.74 -2.04
CA GLY A 184 0.49 1.89 -1.80
C GLY A 184 1.24 2.74 -2.82
N ILE A 185 0.55 3.37 -3.77
CA ILE A 185 1.16 4.25 -4.79
C ILE A 185 1.20 5.69 -4.27
N GLU A 186 2.39 6.25 -4.09
CA GLU A 186 2.53 7.67 -3.72
C GLU A 186 2.32 8.59 -4.93
N SER A 187 1.66 9.74 -4.71
CA SER A 187 1.36 10.70 -5.78
C SER A 187 2.61 11.31 -6.45
N GLU A 188 3.73 11.31 -5.74
CA GLU A 188 5.01 11.85 -6.22
C GLU A 188 5.72 10.91 -7.22
N TRP A 189 5.44 9.60 -7.15
CA TRP A 189 5.92 8.62 -8.11
C TRP A 189 5.26 8.77 -9.49
N LEU A 190 4.15 9.52 -9.57
CA LEU A 190 3.46 9.80 -10.84
C LEU A 190 4.24 10.74 -11.79
N SER A 191 5.33 11.36 -11.32
CA SER A 191 6.13 12.32 -12.10
C SER A 191 7.16 11.68 -13.04
N ASP A 192 7.45 10.38 -12.88
CA ASP A 192 8.38 9.64 -13.73
C ASP A 192 7.60 8.84 -14.79
N TRP A 193 7.55 9.39 -16.01
CA TRP A 193 7.18 8.77 -17.28
C TRP A 193 6.14 7.63 -17.31
N SER A 194 4.89 8.02 -17.61
CA SER A 194 3.83 7.31 -18.36
C SER A 194 2.49 7.24 -17.61
N VAL A 195 1.45 7.68 -18.31
CA VAL A 195 0.04 7.54 -17.94
C VAL A 195 -0.37 6.06 -18.06
N SER A 196 0.25 5.19 -17.26
CA SER A 196 -0.09 3.77 -17.17
C SER A 196 0.18 3.11 -15.81
N THR A 197 0.47 3.87 -14.74
CA THR A 197 0.29 3.39 -13.35
C THR A 197 -1.21 3.28 -13.08
N GLY A 198 -1.88 2.39 -13.81
CA GLY A 198 -3.31 2.22 -13.79
C GLY A 198 -3.67 1.61 -12.46
N MET A 199 -4.13 2.44 -11.54
CA MET A 199 -4.96 1.90 -10.50
C MET A 199 -6.20 1.30 -11.14
N GLN A 200 -6.63 0.18 -10.59
CA GLN A 200 -7.78 -0.55 -11.07
C GLN A 200 -8.66 -0.84 -9.86
N TYR A 201 -9.94 -1.02 -10.13
CA TYR A 201 -10.88 -1.53 -9.16
C TYR A 201 -11.80 -2.52 -9.85
N VAL A 202 -12.42 -3.38 -9.04
CA VAL A 202 -13.59 -4.16 -9.41
C VAL A 202 -14.54 -4.16 -8.24
N ASP A 203 -15.83 -4.15 -8.52
CA ASP A 203 -16.91 -4.17 -7.53
C ASP A 203 -18.04 -5.10 -7.96
N GLY A 204 -18.80 -5.58 -6.98
CA GLY A 204 -19.92 -6.49 -7.20
C GLY A 204 -21.08 -5.93 -8.00
N THR A 205 -21.18 -4.60 -8.12
CA THR A 205 -22.29 -3.93 -8.81
C THR A 205 -21.95 -3.55 -10.25
N GLY A 206 -20.67 -3.59 -10.64
CA GLY A 206 -20.19 -3.10 -11.92
C GLY A 206 -20.53 -1.63 -12.19
N GLN A 207 -20.93 -0.88 -11.15
CA GLN A 207 -21.32 0.53 -11.24
C GLN A 207 -20.17 1.47 -10.89
N GLY A 208 -19.03 0.93 -10.46
CA GLY A 208 -17.94 1.72 -9.90
C GLY A 208 -17.96 1.77 -8.38
N LEU A 209 -16.80 2.06 -7.78
CA LEU A 209 -16.70 2.49 -6.38
C LEU A 209 -17.62 3.69 -6.18
N GLN A 210 -18.87 3.43 -5.81
CA GLN A 210 -19.88 4.46 -5.62
C GLN A 210 -19.91 4.85 -4.16
N ALA A 211 -20.25 6.11 -3.93
CA ALA A 211 -20.58 6.56 -2.60
C ALA A 211 -21.99 6.06 -2.26
N GLU A 212 -22.19 5.50 -1.07
CA GLU A 212 -23.50 5.13 -0.53
C GLU A 212 -24.23 6.37 0.02
N GLY A 213 -24.18 7.47 -0.74
CA GLY A 213 -24.53 8.83 -0.31
C GLY A 213 -23.30 9.75 -0.20
N PRO A 214 -23.50 11.07 0.01
CA PRO A 214 -22.41 12.04 -0.13
C PRO A 214 -21.30 11.90 0.94
N GLY A 215 -21.63 11.38 2.13
CA GLY A 215 -20.71 11.20 3.26
C GLY A 215 -20.27 9.76 3.52
N GLN A 216 -20.52 8.84 2.59
CA GLN A 216 -20.18 7.42 2.79
C GLN A 216 -19.55 6.81 1.54
N ILE A 217 -18.43 6.13 1.73
CA ILE A 217 -17.82 5.24 0.72
C ILE A 217 -17.84 3.84 1.29
N ALA A 218 -18.40 2.87 0.57
CA ALA A 218 -18.49 1.51 1.07
C ALA A 218 -18.32 0.45 -0.01
N MET A 219 -17.83 -0.71 0.42
CA MET A 219 -17.80 -1.95 -0.33
C MET A 219 -18.15 -3.08 0.65
N ASN A 220 -19.41 -3.48 0.61
CA ASN A 220 -20.05 -4.31 1.64
C ASN A 220 -21.15 -5.22 1.07
N ASP A 221 -21.04 -5.56 -0.21
CA ASP A 221 -21.93 -6.49 -0.92
C ASP A 221 -21.36 -7.92 -0.98
N ALA A 222 -22.20 -8.88 -1.39
CA ALA A 222 -21.89 -10.31 -1.33
C ALA A 222 -20.80 -10.73 -2.32
N VAL A 223 -20.62 -10.00 -3.43
CA VAL A 223 -19.53 -10.24 -4.38
C VAL A 223 -18.27 -9.51 -3.90
N GLY A 224 -18.44 -8.32 -3.33
CA GLY A 224 -17.37 -7.49 -2.82
C GLY A 224 -16.53 -6.87 -3.94
N GLY A 225 -15.30 -6.52 -3.61
CA GLY A 225 -14.39 -5.91 -4.57
C GLY A 225 -13.01 -5.60 -4.01
N ALA A 226 -12.16 -5.06 -4.87
CA ALA A 226 -10.83 -4.63 -4.50
C ALA A 226 -10.38 -3.41 -5.31
N ILE A 227 -9.41 -2.70 -4.76
CA ILE A 227 -8.67 -1.60 -5.37
C ILE A 227 -7.19 -1.97 -5.33
N TRP A 228 -6.49 -1.85 -6.46
CA TRP A 228 -5.09 -2.22 -6.57
C TRP A 228 -4.34 -1.36 -7.59
N GLY A 229 -3.01 -1.39 -7.51
CA GLY A 229 -2.13 -0.79 -8.53
C GLY A 229 -1.69 -1.82 -9.57
N GLN A 230 -1.70 -1.46 -10.86
CA GLN A 230 -1.16 -2.33 -11.92
C GLN A 230 0.30 -2.69 -11.72
N ASP A 231 1.13 -1.75 -11.27
CA ASP A 231 2.58 -1.97 -11.11
C ASP A 231 2.90 -2.80 -9.86
N VAL A 232 1.96 -2.92 -8.90
CA VAL A 232 2.11 -3.75 -7.70
C VAL A 232 2.24 -5.23 -8.08
N MET A 233 1.68 -5.58 -9.23
CA MET A 233 1.75 -6.93 -9.79
C MET A 233 3.01 -7.18 -10.64
N LEU A 234 3.86 -6.17 -10.89
CA LEU A 234 5.05 -6.26 -11.75
C LEU A 234 6.39 -6.20 -10.99
N GLY A 235 6.37 -5.95 -9.67
CA GLY A 235 7.46 -6.30 -8.77
C GLY A 235 8.65 -5.33 -8.67
N ASP A 236 8.53 -4.07 -9.09
CA ASP A 236 9.60 -3.07 -8.95
C ASP A 236 9.07 -1.83 -8.22
N TRP A 237 9.25 -1.78 -6.89
CA TRP A 237 8.80 -0.68 -6.05
C TRP A 237 9.89 -0.21 -5.10
N PRO A 238 10.08 1.11 -4.94
CA PRO A 238 10.92 1.62 -3.88
C PRO A 238 10.38 1.18 -2.52
N ASP A 239 11.28 0.98 -1.56
CA ASP A 239 10.90 0.78 -0.17
C ASP A 239 10.15 2.01 0.36
N HIS A 240 9.20 1.78 1.25
CA HIS A 240 8.45 2.84 1.91
C HIS A 240 8.96 3.05 3.35
N SER A 241 8.63 4.16 3.98
CA SER A 241 9.09 4.50 5.35
C SER A 241 8.35 3.76 6.47
N GLY A 242 7.92 2.51 6.24
CA GLY A 242 6.96 1.81 7.12
C GLY A 242 5.50 2.28 6.97
N LEU A 243 5.25 3.30 6.14
CA LEU A 243 3.91 3.82 5.85
C LEU A 243 3.58 3.62 4.38
N SER A 244 2.46 2.97 4.09
CA SER A 244 1.98 2.74 2.72
C SER A 244 0.67 3.49 2.49
N LEU A 245 0.63 4.43 1.54
CA LEU A 245 -0.54 5.25 1.26
C LEU A 245 -1.74 4.44 0.76
N LEU A 246 -2.87 4.56 1.43
CA LEU A 246 -4.15 3.95 1.04
C LEU A 246 -5.09 4.92 0.30
N GLY A 247 -4.82 6.22 0.36
CA GLY A 247 -5.59 7.24 -0.36
C GLY A 247 -5.58 8.61 0.31
N GLN A 248 -6.17 9.58 -0.38
CA GLN A 248 -6.42 10.92 0.09
C GLN A 248 -7.92 11.17 0.19
N PHE A 249 -8.37 11.73 1.30
CA PHE A 249 -9.79 11.95 1.58
C PHE A 249 -9.98 13.37 2.08
N THR A 250 -10.77 14.16 1.35
CA THR A 250 -11.11 15.52 1.76
C THR A 250 -12.56 15.56 2.20
N VAL A 251 -12.77 15.81 3.49
CA VAL A 251 -14.11 15.89 4.10
C VAL A 251 -14.54 17.35 4.25
N THR A 252 -15.76 17.66 3.83
CA THR A 252 -16.29 19.04 3.90
C THR A 252 -16.77 19.43 5.30
N ASP A 253 -17.05 18.44 6.16
CA ASP A 253 -17.30 18.62 7.60
C ASP A 253 -16.37 17.66 8.38
N PRO A 254 -15.30 18.18 9.01
CA PRO A 254 -14.33 17.36 9.72
C PRO A 254 -14.76 17.00 11.15
N SER A 255 -16.01 17.26 11.56
CA SER A 255 -16.47 16.94 12.93
C SER A 255 -16.41 15.45 13.26
N GLU A 256 -16.54 14.60 12.24
CA GLU A 256 -16.37 13.15 12.34
C GLU A 256 -15.91 12.60 10.98
N PHE A 257 -14.82 11.85 11.00
CA PHE A 257 -14.35 11.06 9.87
C PHE A 257 -13.71 9.77 10.40
N GLU A 258 -14.34 8.64 10.10
CA GLU A 258 -13.95 7.33 10.61
C GLU A 258 -14.25 6.23 9.61
N GLY A 259 -13.70 5.05 9.84
CA GLY A 259 -13.95 3.94 8.95
C GLY A 259 -13.30 2.64 9.35
N THR A 260 -13.56 1.64 8.51
CA THR A 260 -12.94 0.32 8.51
C THR A 260 -12.42 0.02 7.13
N VAL A 261 -11.18 -0.48 7.03
CA VAL A 261 -10.56 -0.91 5.78
C VAL A 261 -9.92 -2.29 5.97
N ASN A 262 -9.75 -3.00 4.86
CA ASN A 262 -9.02 -4.26 4.83
C ASN A 262 -7.94 -4.17 3.76
N VAL A 263 -6.78 -4.77 4.03
CA VAL A 263 -5.64 -4.74 3.11
C VAL A 263 -5.04 -6.13 2.95
N LEU A 264 -4.66 -6.45 1.70
CA LEU A 264 -3.83 -7.61 1.38
C LEU A 264 -2.39 -7.10 1.23
N VAL A 265 -1.46 -7.67 1.97
CA VAL A 265 -0.06 -7.23 2.00
C VAL A 265 0.86 -8.39 1.62
N LEU A 266 1.80 -8.13 0.71
CA LEU A 266 2.92 -8.99 0.41
C LEU A 266 4.03 -8.71 1.43
N THR A 267 4.47 -9.74 2.13
CA THR A 267 5.37 -9.64 3.28
C THR A 267 6.67 -10.41 3.05
N GLU A 268 7.63 -10.22 3.96
CA GLU A 268 8.92 -10.93 3.97
C GLU A 268 9.67 -10.81 2.62
N GLY A 269 9.63 -9.63 2.00
CA GLY A 269 10.31 -9.40 0.73
C GLY A 269 9.73 -10.18 -0.46
N GLY A 270 8.44 -10.51 -0.43
CA GLY A 270 7.75 -11.14 -1.54
C GLY A 270 7.45 -12.63 -1.37
N THR A 271 7.71 -13.20 -0.20
CA THR A 271 7.61 -14.66 -0.01
C THR A 271 6.41 -15.12 0.80
N SER A 272 5.64 -14.20 1.38
CA SER A 272 4.43 -14.51 2.15
C SER A 272 3.38 -13.42 2.02
N LEU A 273 2.18 -13.66 2.55
CA LEU A 273 1.03 -12.77 2.47
C LEU A 273 0.39 -12.55 3.83
N GLU A 274 -0.03 -11.33 4.13
CA GLU A 274 -0.88 -11.01 5.27
C GLU A 274 -2.21 -10.42 4.78
N MET A 275 -3.31 -10.98 5.27
CA MET A 275 -4.66 -10.41 5.10
C MET A 275 -5.04 -9.74 6.41
N ALA A 276 -5.07 -8.41 6.42
CA ALA A 276 -5.41 -7.63 7.60
C ALA A 276 -6.81 -7.04 7.43
N GLU A 277 -7.73 -7.50 8.26
CA GLU A 277 -9.17 -7.21 8.18
C GLU A 277 -9.64 -6.41 9.39
N GLY A 278 -10.67 -5.58 9.19
CA GLY A 278 -11.29 -4.83 10.28
C GLY A 278 -10.41 -3.71 10.85
N LEU A 279 -9.46 -3.17 10.06
CA LEU A 279 -8.57 -2.11 10.50
C LEU A 279 -9.36 -0.80 10.59
N THR A 280 -9.36 -0.17 11.77
CA THR A 280 -10.17 1.02 12.04
C THR A 280 -9.33 2.28 12.15
N PHE A 281 -9.90 3.41 11.74
CA PHE A 281 -9.30 4.74 11.91
C PHE A 281 -10.36 5.76 12.32
N HIS A 282 -9.92 6.87 12.93
CA HIS A 282 -10.79 7.99 13.31
C HIS A 282 -9.96 9.29 13.32
N ASN A 283 -10.52 10.39 12.81
CA ASN A 283 -9.81 11.67 12.67
C ASN A 283 -9.49 12.40 13.99
N GLY A 284 -10.06 11.94 15.10
CA GLY A 284 -9.65 12.32 16.46
C GLY A 284 -8.36 11.65 16.98
N SER A 285 -7.76 10.72 16.22
CA SER A 285 -6.49 10.06 16.55
C SER A 285 -5.61 9.99 15.31
N LEU A 286 -4.92 11.10 15.03
CA LEU A 286 -4.06 11.22 13.85
C LEU A 286 -2.70 10.53 14.07
N LEU A 287 -2.13 10.05 12.98
CA LEU A 287 -0.73 9.67 12.92
C LEU A 287 0.13 10.92 12.92
N VAL A 288 1.13 10.91 13.79
CA VAL A 288 2.18 11.93 13.86
C VAL A 288 3.50 11.21 13.61
N THR A 289 4.22 11.64 12.56
CA THR A 289 5.54 11.09 12.25
C THR A 289 6.63 11.65 13.15
N GLY A 290 7.70 10.89 13.31
CA GLY A 290 8.87 11.27 14.09
C GLY A 290 9.34 10.13 14.97
N CYS A 291 10.51 10.30 15.57
CA CYS A 291 11.07 9.23 16.39
C CYS A 291 10.22 8.99 17.64
N THR A 292 9.87 7.73 17.88
CA THR A 292 9.10 7.29 19.05
C THR A 292 9.99 6.77 20.19
N ASP A 293 11.31 6.64 19.96
CA ASP A 293 12.28 6.18 20.96
C ASP A 293 12.82 7.35 21.80
N GLU A 294 12.51 7.34 23.12
CA GLU A 294 12.96 8.36 24.09
C GLU A 294 14.49 8.50 24.20
N SER A 295 15.25 7.50 23.76
CA SER A 295 16.71 7.52 23.78
C SER A 295 17.33 8.18 22.54
N SER A 296 16.52 8.48 21.52
CA SER A 296 16.96 9.20 20.31
C SER A 296 17.05 10.71 20.54
N TYR A 297 17.97 11.36 19.82
CA TYR A 297 18.07 12.82 19.80
C TYR A 297 16.92 13.50 19.05
N THR A 298 16.29 12.77 18.13
CA THR A 298 15.14 13.24 17.36
C THR A 298 13.82 12.77 17.96
N TYR A 299 13.83 12.28 19.21
CA TYR A 299 12.62 11.87 19.93
C TYR A 299 11.54 12.95 19.88
N ASN A 300 10.37 12.57 19.38
CA ASN A 300 9.18 13.39 19.35
C ASN A 300 8.13 12.73 20.26
N PRO A 301 7.82 13.32 21.44
CA PRO A 301 6.82 12.75 22.35
C PRO A 301 5.40 12.75 21.79
N ASP A 302 5.14 13.54 20.74
CA ASP A 302 3.85 13.55 20.05
C ASP A 302 3.80 12.56 18.88
N ALA A 303 4.93 11.96 18.49
CA ALA A 303 4.97 10.98 17.40
C ALA A 303 4.29 9.67 17.79
N THR A 304 3.51 9.12 16.86
CA THR A 304 2.80 7.85 17.00
C THR A 304 3.35 6.79 16.07
N VAL A 305 4.15 7.18 15.08
CA VAL A 305 4.81 6.29 14.13
C VAL A 305 6.19 6.84 13.80
N SER A 306 7.19 5.96 13.79
CA SER A 306 8.56 6.28 13.40
C SER A 306 8.93 5.48 12.15
N GLY A 307 9.40 6.18 11.12
CA GLY A 307 10.13 5.56 10.01
C GLY A 307 11.51 5.07 10.45
N ALA A 308 12.16 4.26 9.60
CA ALA A 308 13.49 3.70 9.87
C ALA A 308 14.55 4.80 10.15
N GLU A 309 14.47 5.92 9.43
CA GLU A 309 15.43 7.03 9.51
C GLU A 309 14.96 8.17 10.45
N ASP A 310 13.81 8.02 11.12
CA ASP A 310 13.27 9.09 11.97
C ASP A 310 14.05 9.23 13.29
N CYS A 311 14.62 8.12 13.78
CA CYS A 311 15.35 8.05 15.04
C CYS A 311 16.86 8.13 14.82
N LEU A 312 17.47 9.23 15.24
CA LEU A 312 18.93 9.40 15.20
C LEU A 312 19.54 9.03 16.56
N TYR A 313 20.60 8.22 16.53
CA TYR A 313 21.35 7.81 17.71
C TYR A 313 22.79 8.29 17.61
N ALA A 314 23.47 8.40 18.76
CA ALA A 314 24.87 8.82 18.80
C ALA A 314 25.75 7.85 17.98
N GLY A 315 26.16 8.30 16.79
CA GLY A 315 27.04 7.58 15.89
C GLY A 315 26.38 6.80 14.77
N ASP A 316 25.06 6.71 14.76
CA ASP A 316 24.29 6.18 13.65
C ASP A 316 23.53 7.37 13.03
N TYR A 317 24.21 8.07 12.13
CA TYR A 317 23.75 9.35 11.58
C TYR A 317 22.86 9.17 10.36
N ASN A 318 22.99 8.05 9.63
CA ASN A 318 22.06 7.70 8.57
C ASN A 318 20.86 6.87 9.07
N GLY A 319 20.87 6.41 10.33
CA GLY A 319 19.75 5.69 10.92
C GLY A 319 19.59 4.26 10.39
N ASP A 320 20.66 3.65 9.83
CA ASP A 320 20.60 2.32 9.24
C ASP A 320 20.86 1.18 10.26
N GLY A 321 21.09 1.54 11.53
CA GLY A 321 21.32 0.61 12.62
C GLY A 321 22.76 0.08 12.69
N VAL A 322 23.67 0.55 11.84
CA VAL A 322 25.08 0.11 11.82
C VAL A 322 26.05 1.30 11.79
N PHE A 323 27.06 1.25 12.65
CA PHE A 323 28.13 2.25 12.64
C PHE A 323 29.09 2.00 11.48
N THR A 324 29.08 2.85 10.45
CA THR A 324 29.93 2.69 9.26
C THR A 324 30.79 3.93 8.96
N VAL A 325 31.49 3.88 7.82
CA VAL A 325 32.25 5.04 7.32
C VAL A 325 31.29 6.16 6.88
N ASP A 326 30.06 5.84 6.48
CA ASP A 326 29.11 6.86 6.05
C ASP A 326 28.68 7.72 7.25
N ASP A 327 28.44 7.12 8.41
CA ASP A 327 28.23 7.80 9.69
C ASP A 327 29.42 8.65 10.11
N PHE A 328 30.63 8.13 9.92
CA PHE A 328 31.85 8.86 10.21
C PHE A 328 31.96 10.14 9.36
N LEU A 329 31.61 10.05 8.08
CA LEU A 329 31.62 11.21 7.18
C LEU A 329 30.59 12.25 7.61
N GLN A 330 29.43 11.81 8.12
CA GLN A 330 28.42 12.71 8.67
C GLN A 330 28.88 13.39 9.97
N LEU A 331 29.52 12.65 10.90
CA LEU A 331 30.15 13.26 12.09
C LEU A 331 31.18 14.33 11.71
N LEU A 332 32.04 14.06 10.72
CA LEU A 332 33.03 15.02 10.26
C LEU A 332 32.41 16.29 9.67
N SER A 333 31.19 16.20 9.12
CA SER A 333 30.45 17.37 8.63
C SER A 333 30.02 18.31 9.78
N GLN A 334 29.83 17.75 10.99
CA GLN A 334 29.47 18.50 12.19
C GLN A 334 30.70 19.01 12.97
N TYR A 335 31.93 18.71 12.52
CA TYR A 335 33.15 19.08 13.24
C TYR A 335 33.26 20.60 13.47
N GLY A 336 33.45 20.98 14.74
CA GLY A 336 33.47 22.36 15.19
C GLY A 336 32.10 22.97 15.49
N CYS A 337 31.00 22.21 15.33
CA CYS A 337 29.68 22.65 15.77
C CYS A 337 29.64 22.84 17.29
N GLN A 338 28.85 23.82 17.73
CA GLN A 338 28.53 24.06 19.13
C GLN A 338 27.05 23.72 19.35
N GLY A 339 26.73 22.95 20.37
CA GLY A 339 25.36 22.52 20.64
C GLY A 339 24.78 21.58 19.59
N CYS A 340 25.61 20.77 18.94
CA CYS A 340 25.20 19.62 18.14
C CYS A 340 25.30 18.35 19.03
N PRO A 341 24.26 18.00 19.81
CA PRO A 341 24.31 16.86 20.73
C PRO A 341 24.54 15.53 20.02
N GLU A 342 24.11 15.42 18.76
CA GLU A 342 24.32 14.23 17.92
C GLU A 342 25.80 13.94 17.66
N GLY A 343 26.64 14.98 17.57
CA GLY A 343 28.08 14.91 17.33
C GLY A 343 28.95 15.03 18.57
N ASP A 344 28.35 15.29 19.74
CA ASP A 344 29.02 15.54 21.02
C ASP A 344 28.97 14.28 21.88
N PHE A 345 29.90 13.37 21.61
CA PHE A 345 29.97 12.05 22.27
C PHE A 345 30.48 12.13 23.70
N ASP A 346 31.28 13.15 24.04
CA ASP A 346 31.81 13.31 25.38
C ASP A 346 31.03 14.31 26.25
N GLY A 347 30.01 14.96 25.67
CA GLY A 347 29.06 15.83 26.36
C GLY A 347 29.66 17.16 26.77
N ASP A 348 30.72 17.62 26.09
CA ASP A 348 31.40 18.89 26.40
C ASP A 348 30.73 20.13 25.76
N GLY A 349 29.70 19.90 24.95
CA GLY A 349 28.90 20.91 24.25
C GLY A 349 29.39 21.24 22.85
N ALA A 350 30.42 20.56 22.34
CA ALA A 350 31.03 20.82 21.05
C ALA A 350 31.47 19.55 20.32
N VAL A 351 31.40 19.57 18.99
CA VAL A 351 31.95 18.47 18.18
C VAL A 351 33.43 18.76 17.91
N THR A 352 34.32 17.99 18.54
CA THR A 352 35.77 18.20 18.50
C THR A 352 36.54 16.92 18.13
N VAL A 353 37.87 16.97 18.23
CA VAL A 353 38.72 15.77 18.03
C VAL A 353 38.39 14.69 19.07
N SER A 354 37.94 15.08 20.26
CA SER A 354 37.58 14.13 21.31
C SER A 354 36.44 13.22 20.87
N ASP A 355 35.41 13.80 20.25
CA ASP A 355 34.24 13.11 19.72
C ASP A 355 34.58 12.20 18.55
N VAL A 356 35.41 12.68 17.63
CA VAL A 356 35.94 11.89 16.51
C VAL A 356 36.70 10.66 17.03
N LEU A 357 37.49 10.81 18.10
CA LEU A 357 38.20 9.69 18.71
C LEU A 357 37.27 8.73 19.44
N ALA A 358 36.23 9.24 20.11
CA ALA A 358 35.20 8.43 20.75
C ALA A 358 34.47 7.56 19.72
N PHE A 359 34.05 8.15 18.61
CA PHE A 359 33.40 7.46 17.49
C PHE A 359 34.30 6.39 16.87
N LEU A 360 35.57 6.70 16.59
CA LEU A 360 36.51 5.73 16.02
C LEU A 360 36.78 4.54 16.97
N GLY A 361 36.59 4.73 18.28
CA GLY A 361 36.60 3.66 19.26
C GLY A 361 35.45 2.66 19.11
N LEU A 362 34.32 3.08 18.54
CA LEU A 362 33.14 2.24 18.27
C LEU A 362 33.29 1.44 16.96
N LEU A 363 33.87 2.03 15.91
CA LEU A 363 34.09 1.35 14.61
C LEU A 363 35.12 0.20 14.64
N GLY A 364 35.98 0.16 15.65
CA GLY A 364 37.08 -0.82 15.76
C GLY A 364 36.77 -2.07 16.60
N GLY A 365 35.52 -2.22 17.05
CA GLY A 365 35.04 -3.28 17.95
C GLY A 365 34.54 -4.54 17.28
#